data_AF-A0A1H5RJ88-F1
#
_entry.id   AF-A0A1H5RJ88-F1
#
_cell.length_a   1.000
_cell.length_b   1.000
_cell.length_c   1.000
_cell.angle_alpha   90.00
_cell.angle_beta   90.00
_cell.angle_gamma   90.00
#
_symmetry.space_group_name_H-M   'P 1'
#
loop_
_entity.id
_entity.type
_entity.pdbx_description
1 polymer ?
#
loop_
_entity_poly.entity_id
_entity_poly.type
_entity_poly.pdbx_seq_one_letter_code
_entity_poly.pdbx_strand_id
1 'polypeptide(L)'
;MTGDLDAAGRKLQETIGTYPPGHRIVPVVELIATTAHRSPGADGMYRSRCSDDTVRDYLDAARRIGGVLLLNIQPGRADFLPEVQAYEHWLTEPDVGVALDPEWAVDPGMVPGEEFGSTTGAELDGVATYLSTLVGAHRLPDKIMAYHQVSASVVRDERSLSPHVGVSAIKVVDGIGPASAKKATWRKLTSGMPDRARTGFKLFFDEDTRDGSVLMSPADVLALDPAPSYIVYE
;
A
#
# COMPACT_ATOMS: atom_id res chain seq x y z
N MET A 1 10.39 -10.06 5.91
CA MET A 1 11.86 -10.26 6.02
C MET A 1 12.47 -9.02 6.65
N THR A 2 13.15 -9.17 7.78
CA THR A 2 14.04 -8.14 8.35
C THR A 2 15.34 -8.14 7.53
N GLY A 3 15.37 -7.34 6.45
CA GLY A 3 16.58 -7.05 5.71
C GLY A 3 17.42 -5.97 6.40
N ASP A 4 18.61 -5.70 5.86
CA ASP A 4 19.39 -4.51 6.24
C ASP A 4 18.62 -3.25 5.80
N LEU A 5 17.93 -2.60 6.74
CA LEU A 5 17.11 -1.41 6.50
C LEU A 5 17.93 -0.23 5.97
N ASP A 6 19.20 -0.13 6.36
CA ASP A 6 20.07 0.94 5.85
C ASP A 6 20.48 0.66 4.40
N ALA A 7 20.73 -0.60 4.03
CA ALA A 7 20.93 -0.98 2.64
C ALA A 7 19.67 -0.75 1.80
N ALA A 8 18.50 -1.11 2.31
CA ALA A 8 17.22 -0.85 1.64
C ALA A 8 16.99 0.66 1.45
N GLY A 9 17.27 1.47 2.48
CA GLY A 9 17.18 2.93 2.41
C GLY A 9 18.13 3.54 1.38
N ARG A 10 19.37 3.05 1.27
CA ARG A 10 20.32 3.46 0.22
C ARG A 10 19.81 3.09 -1.18
N LYS A 11 19.34 1.85 -1.37
CA LYS A 11 18.77 1.39 -2.65
C LYS A 11 17.55 2.23 -3.07
N LEU A 12 16.71 2.61 -2.12
CA LEU A 12 15.57 3.50 -2.37
C LEU A 12 16.03 4.89 -2.82
N GLN A 13 17.02 5.49 -2.16
CA GLN A 13 17.59 6.78 -2.56
C GLN A 13 18.24 6.73 -3.95
N GLU A 14 18.97 5.65 -4.26
CA GLU A 14 19.53 5.42 -5.61
C GLU A 14 18.43 5.33 -6.65
N THR A 15 17.35 4.61 -6.36
CA THR A 15 16.19 4.48 -7.24
C THR A 15 15.51 5.83 -7.46
N ILE A 16 15.30 6.63 -6.41
CA ILE A 16 14.79 8.00 -6.50
C ILE A 16 15.68 8.86 -7.41
N GLY A 17 17.00 8.69 -7.33
CA GLY A 17 17.97 9.38 -8.20
C GLY A 17 17.84 9.05 -9.70
N THR A 18 17.15 7.98 -10.07
CA THR A 18 16.87 7.63 -11.48
C THR A 18 15.66 8.35 -12.07
N TYR A 19 14.83 8.97 -11.22
CA TYR A 19 13.68 9.74 -11.68
C TYR A 19 14.08 11.13 -12.18
N PRO A 20 13.39 11.68 -13.20
CA PRO A 20 13.64 13.02 -13.67
C PRO A 20 13.53 14.06 -12.54
N PRO A 21 14.44 15.06 -12.48
CA PRO A 21 14.29 16.17 -11.56
C PRO A 21 13.06 17.00 -11.92
N GLY A 22 12.43 17.64 -10.94
CA GLY A 22 11.31 18.55 -11.17
C GLY A 22 10.17 18.43 -10.15
N HIS A 23 10.12 17.31 -9.43
CA HIS A 23 9.18 17.10 -8.32
C HIS A 23 9.93 16.68 -7.05
N ARG A 24 9.44 17.12 -5.90
CA ARG A 24 9.93 16.62 -4.62
C ARG A 24 9.40 15.19 -4.44
N ILE A 25 10.31 14.23 -4.47
CA ILE A 25 10.01 12.82 -4.18
C ILE A 25 10.23 12.61 -2.68
N VAL A 26 9.22 12.05 -2.01
CA VAL A 26 9.30 11.66 -0.60
C VAL A 26 9.51 10.14 -0.55
N PRO A 27 10.60 9.65 0.06
CA PRO A 27 10.79 8.21 0.23
C PRO A 27 9.67 7.62 1.09
N VAL A 28 9.20 6.44 0.73
CA VAL A 28 8.22 5.68 1.52
C VAL A 28 8.83 4.34 1.86
N VAL A 29 8.76 3.97 3.13
CA VAL A 29 9.08 2.62 3.60
C VAL A 29 7.75 1.94 3.88
N GLU A 30 7.46 0.84 3.20
CA GLU A 30 6.31 -0.01 3.53
C GLU A 30 6.76 -1.18 4.39
N LEU A 31 6.13 -1.35 5.55
CA LEU A 31 6.30 -2.49 6.43
C LEU A 31 5.02 -3.32 6.39
N ILE A 32 5.09 -4.58 5.97
CA ILE A 32 3.99 -5.55 6.19
C ILE A 32 3.84 -5.77 7.69
N ALA A 33 3.03 -4.91 8.31
CA ALA A 33 2.84 -4.84 9.74
C ALA A 33 1.87 -5.93 10.20
N THR A 34 0.81 -6.16 9.41
CA THR A 34 -0.06 -7.34 9.55
C THR A 34 0.18 -8.26 8.37
N THR A 35 0.59 -9.50 8.65
CA THR A 35 0.90 -10.50 7.64
C THR A 35 -0.18 -11.57 7.63
N ALA A 36 -0.72 -11.89 6.45
CA ALA A 36 -1.65 -13.00 6.28
C ALA A 36 -0.91 -14.35 6.23
N HIS A 37 -1.55 -15.40 6.72
CA HIS A 37 -1.00 -16.75 6.83
C HIS A 37 -1.91 -17.78 6.16
N ARG A 38 -1.34 -18.90 5.73
CA ARG A 38 -2.10 -20.06 5.23
C ARG A 38 -2.72 -20.91 6.35
N SER A 39 -2.38 -20.64 7.61
CA SER A 39 -2.89 -21.37 8.76
C SER A 39 -3.55 -20.41 9.75
N PRO A 40 -4.63 -20.84 10.44
CA PRO A 40 -5.30 -19.99 11.40
C PRO A 40 -4.40 -19.69 12.61
N GLY A 41 -4.42 -18.45 13.06
CA GLY A 41 -3.95 -18.09 14.40
C GLY A 41 -4.95 -18.56 15.48
N ALA A 42 -4.65 -18.26 16.74
CA ALA A 42 -5.50 -18.66 17.87
C ALA A 42 -6.92 -18.08 17.82
N ASP A 43 -7.08 -16.92 17.17
CA ASP A 43 -8.37 -16.24 16.93
C ASP A 43 -9.05 -16.68 15.62
N GLY A 44 -8.42 -17.57 14.85
CA GLY A 44 -8.94 -18.03 13.56
C GLY A 44 -8.87 -17.01 12.43
N MET A 45 -8.13 -15.89 12.59
CA MET A 45 -8.11 -14.78 11.62
C MET A 45 -7.06 -14.91 10.52
N TYR A 46 -6.22 -15.96 10.53
CA TYR A 46 -5.20 -16.21 9.49
C TYR A 46 -4.24 -15.03 9.28
N ARG A 47 -3.86 -14.35 10.35
CA ARG A 47 -2.92 -13.22 10.30
C ARG A 47 -2.13 -13.10 11.60
N SER A 48 -1.01 -12.39 11.56
CA SER A 48 -0.28 -11.94 12.75
C SER A 48 0.16 -10.49 12.60
N ARG A 49 0.25 -9.79 13.72
CA ARG A 49 0.84 -8.45 13.81
C ARG A 49 2.32 -8.54 14.18
N CYS A 50 3.17 -7.72 13.56
CA CYS A 50 4.55 -7.54 13.99
C CYS A 50 4.62 -6.81 15.35
N SER A 51 5.78 -6.86 16.01
CA SER A 51 6.00 -6.18 17.28
C SER A 51 6.17 -4.67 17.13
N ASP A 52 5.89 -3.93 18.20
CA ASP A 52 6.18 -2.49 18.29
C ASP A 52 7.68 -2.19 18.06
N ASP A 53 8.58 -3.06 18.51
CA ASP A 53 10.01 -2.90 18.22
C ASP A 53 10.29 -2.94 16.72
N THR A 54 9.60 -3.82 15.97
CA THR A 54 9.73 -3.87 14.50
C THR A 54 9.20 -2.59 13.87
N VAL A 55 8.04 -2.11 14.30
CA VAL A 55 7.46 -0.87 13.76
C VAL A 55 8.39 0.31 14.04
N ARG A 56 8.95 0.40 15.25
CA ARG A 56 9.91 1.44 15.62
C ARG A 56 11.15 1.42 14.73
N ASP A 57 11.75 0.25 14.50
CA ASP A 57 12.97 0.12 13.70
C ASP A 57 12.74 0.59 12.26
N TYR A 58 11.57 0.27 11.68
CA TYR A 58 11.18 0.70 10.34
C TYR A 58 10.83 2.19 10.28
N LEU A 59 10.17 2.74 11.31
CA LEU A 59 9.89 4.17 11.41
C LEU A 59 11.19 4.97 11.50
N ASP A 60 12.14 4.53 12.33
CA ASP A 60 13.45 5.15 12.45
C ASP A 60 14.22 5.07 11.12
N ALA A 61 14.10 3.97 10.38
CA ALA A 61 14.68 3.83 9.04
C ALA A 61 14.06 4.82 8.03
N ALA A 62 12.74 4.94 8.02
CA ALA A 62 12.04 5.93 7.18
C ALA A 62 12.49 7.36 7.50
N ARG A 63 12.61 7.70 8.79
CA ARG A 63 13.06 9.02 9.26
C ARG A 63 14.50 9.32 8.88
N ARG A 64 15.42 8.34 8.96
CA ARG A 64 16.82 8.51 8.55
C ARG A 64 16.98 8.97 7.11
N ILE A 65 16.07 8.53 6.23
CA ILE A 65 16.06 8.91 4.81
C ILE A 65 15.10 10.07 4.49
N GLY A 66 14.50 10.71 5.51
CA GLY A 66 13.55 11.81 5.34
C GLY A 66 12.22 11.39 4.69
N GLY A 67 11.84 10.13 4.88
CA GLY A 67 10.64 9.52 4.34
C GLY A 67 9.50 9.38 5.34
N VAL A 68 8.50 8.59 4.95
CA VAL A 68 7.34 8.20 5.77
C VAL A 68 7.22 6.69 5.83
N LEU A 69 6.58 6.17 6.88
CA LEU A 69 6.28 4.75 7.03
C LEU A 69 4.82 4.47 6.66
N LEU A 70 4.57 3.48 5.82
CA LEU A 70 3.24 2.90 5.67
C LEU A 70 3.19 1.54 6.37
N LEU A 71 2.24 1.40 7.28
CA LEU A 71 1.90 0.11 7.88
C LEU A 71 1.02 -0.64 6.88
N ASN A 72 1.62 -1.60 6.20
CA ASN A 72 0.94 -2.47 5.24
C ASN A 72 0.15 -3.57 5.99
N ILE A 73 -1.13 -3.72 5.64
CA ILE A 73 -2.10 -4.57 6.33
C ILE A 73 -2.62 -5.64 5.37
N GLN A 74 -2.28 -6.89 5.66
CA GLN A 74 -2.85 -8.10 5.04
C GLN A 74 -3.78 -8.77 6.05
N PRO A 75 -5.10 -8.52 6.00
CA PRO A 75 -5.96 -8.77 7.15
C PRO A 75 -6.35 -10.24 7.33
N GLY A 76 -6.05 -11.11 6.37
CA GLY A 76 -6.48 -12.51 6.41
C GLY A 76 -8.00 -12.59 6.38
N ARG A 77 -8.60 -13.12 7.45
CA ARG A 77 -10.07 -13.15 7.64
C ARG A 77 -10.61 -12.02 8.54
N ALA A 78 -9.73 -11.15 9.03
CA ALA A 78 -10.16 -10.00 9.81
C ALA A 78 -10.68 -8.89 8.88
N ASP A 79 -11.45 -7.97 9.45
CA ASP A 79 -11.76 -6.70 8.78
C ASP A 79 -10.55 -5.76 8.85
N PHE A 80 -10.41 -4.85 7.88
CA PHE A 80 -9.30 -3.88 7.87
C PHE A 80 -9.30 -2.95 9.09
N LEU A 81 -10.45 -2.37 9.44
CA LEU A 81 -10.50 -1.33 10.47
C LEU A 81 -9.96 -1.79 11.84
N PRO A 82 -10.35 -2.97 12.38
CA PRO A 82 -9.73 -3.50 13.61
C PRO A 82 -8.22 -3.71 13.53
N GLU A 83 -7.68 -4.11 12.36
CA GLU A 83 -6.24 -4.26 12.18
C GLU A 83 -5.53 -2.91 12.12
N VAL A 84 -6.14 -1.90 11.47
CA VAL A 84 -5.61 -0.52 11.48
C VAL A 84 -5.64 0.08 12.90
N GLN A 85 -6.75 -0.09 13.63
CA GLN A 85 -6.90 0.41 15.01
C GLN A 85 -5.89 -0.19 15.98
N ALA A 86 -5.40 -1.40 15.71
CA ALA A 86 -4.35 -2.00 16.53
C ALA A 86 -3.02 -1.25 16.50
N TYR A 87 -2.83 -0.39 15.50
CA TYR A 87 -1.66 0.47 15.34
C TYR A 87 -1.97 1.94 15.61
N GLU A 88 -3.06 2.27 16.33
CA GLU A 88 -3.47 3.65 16.62
C GLU A 88 -2.33 4.51 17.15
N HIS A 89 -1.54 4.00 18.11
CA HIS A 89 -0.42 4.75 18.70
C HIS A 89 0.61 5.16 17.65
N TRP A 90 0.97 4.27 16.73
CA TRP A 90 1.84 4.60 15.60
C TRP A 90 1.18 5.56 14.61
N LEU A 91 -0.11 5.42 14.36
CA LEU A 91 -0.84 6.32 13.45
C LEU A 91 -1.00 7.74 13.98
N THR A 92 -0.77 7.97 15.28
CA THR A 92 -0.64 9.32 15.86
C THR A 92 0.72 9.98 15.61
N GLU A 93 1.73 9.27 15.11
CA GLU A 93 2.99 9.87 14.65
C GLU A 93 2.76 10.59 13.32
N PRO A 94 3.33 11.79 13.07
CA PRO A 94 3.01 12.60 11.90
C PRO A 94 3.34 11.93 10.55
N ASP A 95 4.35 11.08 10.52
CA ASP A 95 4.98 10.46 9.35
C ASP A 95 4.63 8.97 9.17
N VAL A 96 3.53 8.52 9.79
CA VAL A 96 3.00 7.16 9.63
C VAL A 96 1.63 7.19 8.95
N GLY A 97 1.46 6.36 7.91
CA GLY A 97 0.19 6.08 7.23
C GLY A 97 -0.07 4.58 7.11
N VAL A 98 -0.99 4.19 6.24
CA VAL A 98 -1.31 2.77 5.99
C VAL A 98 -1.23 2.43 4.50
N ALA A 99 -0.91 1.17 4.23
CA ALA A 99 -1.16 0.50 2.96
C ALA A 99 -2.09 -0.69 3.23
N LEU A 100 -3.14 -0.85 2.45
CA LEU A 100 -4.12 -1.91 2.60
C LEU A 100 -3.96 -2.87 1.44
N ASP A 101 -3.89 -4.19 1.71
CA ASP A 101 -3.78 -5.21 0.66
C ASP A 101 -5.07 -6.06 0.57
N PRO A 102 -6.12 -5.58 -0.10
CA PRO A 102 -7.41 -6.28 -0.21
C PRO A 102 -7.35 -7.69 -0.80
N GLU A 103 -6.33 -8.01 -1.61
CA GLU A 103 -6.15 -9.35 -2.16
C GLU A 103 -5.85 -10.41 -1.08
N TRP A 104 -5.51 -9.99 0.15
CA TRP A 104 -5.36 -10.87 1.31
C TRP A 104 -6.56 -10.85 2.26
N ALA A 105 -7.61 -10.08 1.96
CA ALA A 105 -8.85 -10.03 2.73
C ALA A 105 -9.84 -11.10 2.24
N VAL A 106 -9.80 -12.27 2.85
CA VAL A 106 -10.59 -13.44 2.41
C VAL A 106 -11.82 -13.69 3.29
N ASP A 107 -12.89 -14.16 2.67
CA ASP A 107 -14.16 -14.44 3.33
C ASP A 107 -14.07 -15.62 4.33
N PRO A 108 -15.03 -15.75 5.26
CA PRO A 108 -15.14 -16.92 6.14
C PRO A 108 -15.14 -18.24 5.35
N GLY A 109 -14.24 -19.15 5.73
CA GLY A 109 -14.06 -20.45 5.07
C GLY A 109 -12.96 -20.48 4.01
N MET A 110 -12.47 -19.34 3.55
CA MET A 110 -11.37 -19.24 2.58
C MET A 110 -9.99 -19.14 3.26
N VAL A 111 -8.93 -19.57 2.58
CA VAL A 111 -7.55 -19.48 3.08
C VAL A 111 -6.79 -18.41 2.30
N PRO A 112 -6.12 -17.44 2.96
CA PRO A 112 -5.33 -16.43 2.26
C PRO A 112 -4.28 -17.03 1.33
N GLY A 113 -4.22 -16.52 0.09
CA GLY A 113 -3.26 -16.95 -0.93
C GLY A 113 -3.64 -18.20 -1.72
N GLU A 114 -4.80 -18.82 -1.48
CA GLU A 114 -5.38 -19.82 -2.40
C GLU A 114 -6.17 -19.15 -3.54
N GLU A 115 -6.90 -18.09 -3.21
CA GLU A 115 -7.62 -17.22 -4.12
C GLU A 115 -7.42 -15.77 -3.66
N PHE A 116 -7.65 -14.81 -4.57
CA PHE A 116 -7.63 -13.41 -4.17
C PHE A 116 -8.84 -13.08 -3.31
N GLY A 117 -8.53 -12.47 -2.16
CA GLY A 117 -9.49 -11.74 -1.35
C GLY A 117 -10.05 -10.51 -2.04
N SER A 118 -10.90 -9.79 -1.33
CA SER A 118 -11.46 -8.54 -1.81
C SER A 118 -12.04 -7.70 -0.67
N THR A 119 -12.22 -6.42 -0.94
CA THR A 119 -12.86 -5.46 -0.05
C THR A 119 -13.88 -4.62 -0.84
N THR A 120 -14.56 -3.72 -0.14
CA THR A 120 -15.47 -2.74 -0.74
C THR A 120 -14.98 -1.30 -0.53
N GLY A 121 -15.45 -0.38 -1.37
CA GLY A 121 -15.24 1.05 -1.15
C GLY A 121 -15.76 1.54 0.22
N ALA A 122 -16.81 0.90 0.76
CA ALA A 122 -17.35 1.25 2.08
C ALA A 122 -16.43 0.84 3.23
N GLU A 123 -15.77 -0.32 3.14
CA GLU A 123 -14.78 -0.75 4.13
C GLU A 123 -13.54 0.16 4.10
N LEU A 124 -13.07 0.52 2.90
CA LEU A 124 -12.00 1.50 2.73
C LEU A 124 -12.39 2.88 3.28
N ASP A 125 -13.63 3.32 3.06
CA ASP A 125 -14.16 4.59 3.58
C ASP A 125 -14.20 4.59 5.12
N GLY A 126 -14.49 3.44 5.75
CA GLY A 126 -14.42 3.26 7.20
C GLY A 126 -13.01 3.49 7.74
N VAL A 127 -11.99 2.95 7.06
CA VAL A 127 -10.57 3.20 7.41
C VAL A 127 -10.22 4.68 7.22
N ALA A 128 -10.62 5.27 6.09
CA ALA A 128 -10.36 6.68 5.81
C ALA A 128 -11.02 7.63 6.84
N THR A 129 -12.25 7.32 7.26
CA THR A 129 -12.97 8.06 8.31
C THR A 129 -12.21 8.01 9.64
N TYR A 130 -11.69 6.84 10.00
CA TYR A 130 -10.92 6.67 11.23
C TYR A 130 -9.60 7.45 11.18
N LEU A 131 -8.84 7.37 10.09
CA LEU A 131 -7.60 8.15 9.91
C LEU A 131 -7.86 9.66 9.95
N SER A 132 -8.92 10.13 9.30
CA SER A 132 -9.36 11.54 9.35
C SER A 132 -9.66 12.00 10.78
N THR A 133 -10.30 11.13 11.57
CA THR A 133 -10.56 11.41 13.00
C THR A 133 -9.26 11.57 13.79
N LEU A 134 -8.28 10.70 13.58
CA LEU A 134 -6.95 10.82 14.21
C LEU A 134 -6.25 12.11 13.80
N VAL A 135 -6.31 12.48 12.52
CA VAL A 135 -5.72 13.73 12.02
C VAL A 135 -6.32 14.94 12.72
N GLY A 136 -7.64 15.02 12.82
CA GLY A 136 -8.32 16.12 13.51
C GLY A 136 -8.03 16.15 15.01
N ALA A 137 -8.08 15.01 15.69
CA ALA A 137 -7.90 14.90 17.14
C ALA A 137 -6.46 15.25 17.58
N HIS A 138 -5.46 14.82 16.80
CA HIS A 138 -4.04 14.99 17.14
C HIS A 138 -3.36 16.14 16.37
N ARG A 139 -4.10 16.88 15.53
CA ARG A 139 -3.59 17.96 14.67
C ARG A 139 -2.43 17.51 13.78
N LEU A 140 -2.58 16.34 13.17
CA LEU A 140 -1.54 15.72 12.35
C LEU A 140 -1.50 16.35 10.95
N PRO A 141 -0.38 16.21 10.22
CA PRO A 141 -0.41 16.36 8.77
C PRO A 141 -1.30 15.28 8.13
N ASP A 142 -1.64 15.48 6.85
CA ASP A 142 -2.40 14.53 6.07
C ASP A 142 -1.76 13.12 6.10
N LYS A 143 -2.60 12.11 6.28
CA LYS A 143 -2.23 10.69 6.29
C LYS A 143 -2.33 10.10 4.89
N ILE A 144 -1.34 9.31 4.52
CA ILE A 144 -1.42 8.46 3.33
C ILE A 144 -2.23 7.22 3.68
N MET A 145 -3.22 6.90 2.84
CA MET A 145 -3.95 5.64 2.85
C MET A 145 -3.83 5.02 1.46
N ALA A 146 -2.81 4.17 1.27
CA ALA A 146 -2.67 3.41 0.05
C ALA A 146 -3.58 2.17 0.10
N TYR A 147 -4.12 1.74 -1.03
CA TYR A 147 -4.81 0.46 -1.15
C TYR A 147 -4.44 -0.21 -2.47
N HIS A 148 -4.04 -1.47 -2.38
CA HIS A 148 -3.59 -2.25 -3.52
C HIS A 148 -4.78 -2.84 -4.27
N GLN A 149 -4.65 -2.92 -5.59
CA GLN A 149 -5.66 -3.58 -6.42
C GLN A 149 -5.00 -4.31 -7.58
N VAL A 150 -4.97 -5.65 -7.49
CA VAL A 150 -4.41 -6.51 -8.56
C VAL A 150 -5.42 -6.80 -9.67
N SER A 151 -6.72 -6.69 -9.39
CA SER A 151 -7.77 -6.88 -10.39
C SER A 151 -9.07 -6.18 -10.00
N ALA A 152 -10.00 -6.06 -10.96
CA ALA A 152 -11.25 -5.34 -10.75
C ALA A 152 -12.16 -5.97 -9.67
N SER A 153 -12.02 -7.27 -9.39
CA SER A 153 -12.82 -7.95 -8.36
C SER A 153 -12.32 -7.71 -6.93
N VAL A 154 -11.08 -7.24 -6.77
CA VAL A 154 -10.40 -7.08 -5.47
C VAL A 154 -10.90 -5.87 -4.69
N VAL A 155 -11.31 -4.81 -5.38
CA VAL A 155 -12.00 -3.67 -4.76
C VAL A 155 -13.33 -3.47 -5.48
N ARG A 156 -14.42 -3.78 -4.80
CA ARG A 156 -15.79 -3.66 -5.31
C ARG A 156 -16.39 -2.33 -4.85
N ASP A 157 -17.30 -1.77 -5.64
CA ASP A 157 -18.00 -0.53 -5.31
C ASP A 157 -17.08 0.61 -4.83
N GLU A 158 -15.92 0.75 -5.48
CA GLU A 158 -14.86 1.71 -5.11
C GLU A 158 -15.37 3.17 -5.00
N ARG A 159 -16.44 3.51 -5.73
CA ARG A 159 -17.08 4.84 -5.66
C ARG A 159 -17.68 5.18 -4.29
N SER A 160 -17.86 4.18 -3.42
CA SER A 160 -18.27 4.40 -2.03
C SER A 160 -17.15 4.96 -1.15
N LEU A 161 -15.90 4.93 -1.62
CA LEU A 161 -14.79 5.63 -0.96
C LEU A 161 -14.88 7.13 -1.26
N SER A 162 -15.30 7.89 -0.26
CA SER A 162 -15.46 9.34 -0.35
C SER A 162 -14.16 10.07 0.02
N PRO A 163 -13.99 11.34 -0.39
CA PRO A 163 -12.86 12.15 0.05
C PRO A 163 -12.96 12.50 1.54
N HIS A 164 -11.88 12.29 2.28
CA HIS A 164 -11.77 12.63 3.71
C HIS A 164 -10.74 13.73 3.96
N VAL A 165 -11.05 14.68 4.84
CA VAL A 165 -10.10 15.72 5.25
C VAL A 165 -8.92 15.08 5.94
N GLY A 166 -7.70 15.49 5.60
CA GLY A 166 -6.50 14.95 6.22
C GLY A 166 -6.14 13.54 5.75
N VAL A 167 -6.79 12.99 4.71
CA VAL A 167 -6.45 11.66 4.18
C VAL A 167 -6.23 11.74 2.67
N SER A 168 -5.04 11.33 2.24
CA SER A 168 -4.68 11.12 0.84
C SER A 168 -4.85 9.65 0.49
N ALA A 169 -6.00 9.31 -0.10
CA ALA A 169 -6.25 7.97 -0.63
C ALA A 169 -5.47 7.75 -1.94
N ILE A 170 -4.71 6.66 -2.02
CA ILE A 170 -3.88 6.30 -3.17
C ILE A 170 -4.21 4.88 -3.62
N LYS A 171 -4.77 4.75 -4.82
CA LYS A 171 -4.98 3.46 -5.47
C LYS A 171 -3.68 2.95 -6.06
N VAL A 172 -3.13 1.87 -5.52
CA VAL A 172 -1.91 1.23 -6.06
C VAL A 172 -2.32 0.10 -7.01
N VAL A 173 -2.08 0.29 -8.30
CA VAL A 173 -2.23 -0.79 -9.28
C VAL A 173 -1.13 -1.81 -9.04
N ASP A 174 -1.57 -2.95 -8.53
CA ASP A 174 -0.75 -4.10 -8.20
C ASP A 174 -0.89 -5.14 -9.33
N GLY A 175 0.08 -6.01 -9.52
CA GLY A 175 0.07 -7.03 -10.56
C GLY A 175 1.39 -7.17 -11.28
N ILE A 176 1.65 -8.40 -11.71
CA ILE A 176 2.95 -8.85 -12.21
C ILE A 176 2.97 -9.02 -13.72
N GLY A 177 4.16 -8.96 -14.29
CA GLY A 177 4.44 -9.41 -15.65
C GLY A 177 5.04 -8.32 -16.54
N PRO A 178 5.11 -8.56 -17.86
CA PRO A 178 5.76 -7.64 -18.78
C PRO A 178 5.06 -6.28 -18.80
N ALA A 179 5.79 -5.25 -19.23
CA ALA A 179 5.29 -3.88 -19.33
C ALA A 179 3.94 -3.75 -20.06
N SER A 180 3.70 -4.56 -21.10
CA SER A 180 2.44 -4.56 -21.85
C SER A 180 1.25 -5.03 -21.00
N ALA A 181 1.44 -6.06 -20.17
CA ALA A 181 0.43 -6.56 -19.25
C ALA A 181 0.16 -5.53 -18.14
N LYS A 182 1.20 -4.96 -17.54
CA LYS A 182 1.04 -3.93 -16.51
C LYS A 182 0.35 -2.67 -17.04
N LYS A 183 0.72 -2.19 -18.24
CA LYS A 183 0.02 -1.06 -18.92
C LYS A 183 -1.44 -1.39 -19.24
N ALA A 184 -1.78 -2.66 -19.50
CA ALA A 184 -3.16 -3.09 -19.69
C ALA A 184 -3.96 -3.09 -18.38
N THR A 185 -3.38 -3.63 -17.29
CA THR A 185 -3.97 -3.60 -15.95
C THR A 185 -4.15 -2.16 -15.47
N TRP A 186 -3.16 -1.29 -15.67
CA TRP A 186 -3.25 0.15 -15.39
C TRP A 186 -4.51 0.77 -15.98
N ARG A 187 -4.63 0.72 -17.32
CA ARG A 187 -5.79 1.30 -18.03
C ARG A 187 -7.12 0.73 -17.55
N LYS A 188 -7.16 -0.55 -17.18
CA LYS A 188 -8.38 -1.20 -16.70
C LYS A 188 -8.78 -0.68 -15.31
N LEU A 189 -7.82 -0.57 -14.40
CA LEU A 189 -8.10 -0.26 -13.00
C LEU A 189 -8.17 1.25 -12.71
N THR A 190 -7.54 2.09 -13.51
CA THR A 190 -7.64 3.55 -13.36
C THR A 190 -8.84 4.14 -14.10
N SER A 191 -9.47 3.36 -15.00
CA SER A 191 -10.71 3.77 -15.66
C SER A 191 -11.87 3.82 -14.66
N GLY A 192 -12.47 5.00 -14.48
CA GLY A 192 -13.64 5.19 -13.62
C GLY A 192 -13.34 5.26 -12.12
N MET A 193 -12.08 5.51 -11.75
CA MET A 193 -11.64 5.79 -10.38
C MET A 193 -12.33 7.06 -9.83
N PRO A 194 -12.56 7.18 -8.50
CA PRO A 194 -13.08 8.39 -7.90
C PRO A 194 -12.22 9.63 -8.21
N ASP A 195 -12.85 10.78 -8.53
CA ASP A 195 -12.19 12.01 -9.04
C ASP A 195 -11.02 12.55 -8.19
N ARG A 196 -10.93 12.17 -6.91
CA ARG A 196 -9.88 12.66 -5.99
C ARG A 196 -8.90 11.58 -5.52
N ALA A 197 -9.13 10.32 -5.89
CA ALA A 197 -8.15 9.29 -5.59
C ALA A 197 -6.89 9.56 -6.43
N ARG A 198 -5.73 9.41 -5.80
CA ARG A 198 -4.46 9.45 -6.50
C ARG A 198 -4.12 8.05 -6.99
N THR A 199 -3.29 7.96 -8.02
CA THR A 199 -2.82 6.67 -8.51
C THR A 199 -1.41 6.39 -8.03
N GLY A 200 -1.13 5.11 -7.83
CA GLY A 200 0.18 4.55 -7.61
C GLY A 200 0.39 3.28 -8.41
N PHE A 201 1.64 2.94 -8.68
CA PHE A 201 2.02 1.83 -9.55
C PHE A 201 3.08 0.97 -8.87
N LYS A 202 2.86 -0.35 -8.82
CA LYS A 202 3.82 -1.28 -8.22
C LYS A 202 4.66 -1.98 -9.30
N LEU A 203 5.96 -2.04 -9.07
CA LEU A 203 6.95 -2.74 -9.86
C LEU A 203 7.56 -3.85 -9.00
N PHE A 204 7.79 -5.00 -9.62
CA PHE A 204 8.41 -6.14 -8.96
C PHE A 204 9.74 -6.46 -9.63
N PHE A 205 10.85 -6.38 -8.90
CA PHE A 205 12.19 -6.61 -9.47
C PHE A 205 12.31 -8.01 -10.09
N ASP A 206 11.81 -9.03 -9.41
CA ASP A 206 11.97 -10.43 -9.80
C ASP A 206 10.77 -10.94 -10.61
N GLU A 207 9.54 -10.64 -10.23
CA GLU A 207 8.32 -11.14 -10.89
C GLU A 207 8.14 -10.54 -12.29
N ASP A 208 8.40 -9.24 -12.47
CA ASP A 208 8.21 -8.57 -13.75
C ASP A 208 9.32 -8.91 -14.76
N THR A 209 10.42 -9.54 -14.31
CA THR A 209 11.58 -9.90 -15.13
C THR A 209 11.79 -11.41 -15.28
N ARG A 210 10.96 -12.24 -14.61
CA ARG A 210 11.11 -13.70 -14.51
C ARG A 210 11.15 -14.42 -15.85
N ASP A 211 10.48 -13.90 -16.87
CA ASP A 211 10.41 -14.47 -18.22
C ASP A 211 11.43 -13.84 -19.20
N GLY A 212 12.40 -13.08 -18.69
CA GLY A 212 13.37 -12.32 -19.50
C GLY A 212 12.86 -10.96 -19.95
N SER A 213 11.67 -10.53 -19.49
CA SER A 213 11.17 -9.18 -19.68
C SER A 213 12.03 -8.15 -18.96
N VAL A 214 11.95 -6.90 -19.43
CA VAL A 214 12.63 -5.75 -18.83
C VAL A 214 11.67 -5.01 -17.92
N LEU A 215 12.14 -4.69 -16.72
CA LEU A 215 11.41 -3.84 -15.77
C LEU A 215 11.12 -2.47 -16.41
N MET A 216 9.91 -1.95 -16.24
CA MET A 216 9.58 -0.62 -16.78
C MET A 216 10.51 0.46 -16.20
N SER A 217 11.01 1.33 -17.07
CA SER A 217 11.86 2.45 -16.66
C SER A 217 11.05 3.55 -15.94
N PRO A 218 11.69 4.44 -15.15
CA PRO A 218 11.01 5.63 -14.62
C PRO A 218 10.26 6.43 -15.69
N ALA A 219 10.83 6.55 -16.90
CA ALA A 219 10.18 7.23 -18.02
C ALA A 219 8.92 6.50 -18.50
N ASP A 220 8.95 5.16 -18.57
CA ASP A 220 7.76 4.35 -18.89
C ASP A 220 6.64 4.51 -17.87
N VAL A 221 7.01 4.54 -16.58
CA VAL A 221 6.05 4.67 -15.47
C VAL A 221 5.43 6.07 -15.44
N LEU A 222 6.24 7.12 -15.62
CA LEU A 222 5.75 8.50 -15.67
C LEU A 222 4.94 8.82 -16.94
N ALA A 223 5.06 8.00 -17.99
CA ALA A 223 4.27 8.12 -19.21
C ALA A 223 2.89 7.43 -19.13
N LEU A 224 2.56 6.79 -18.01
CA LEU A 224 1.21 6.27 -17.76
C LEU A 224 0.21 7.43 -17.64
N ASP A 225 -1.04 7.17 -18.02
CA ASP A 225 -2.15 8.13 -17.90
C ASP A 225 -3.29 7.52 -17.06
N PRO A 226 -3.69 8.14 -15.94
CA PRO A 226 -3.03 9.30 -15.31
C PRO A 226 -1.59 8.97 -14.86
N ALA A 227 -0.74 9.97 -14.69
CA ALA A 227 0.62 9.73 -14.18
C ALA A 227 0.57 9.31 -12.70
N PRO A 228 1.26 8.22 -12.29
CA PRO A 228 1.31 7.79 -10.90
C PRO A 228 1.97 8.82 -10.01
N SER A 229 1.37 9.06 -8.85
CA SER A 229 1.94 9.90 -7.79
C SER A 229 2.72 9.11 -6.74
N TYR A 230 2.53 7.79 -6.72
CA TYR A 230 3.20 6.88 -5.82
C TYR A 230 3.75 5.69 -6.60
N ILE A 231 5.04 5.37 -6.47
CA ILE A 231 5.64 4.22 -7.15
C ILE A 231 6.22 3.31 -6.08
N VAL A 232 5.78 2.05 -6.11
CA VAL A 232 6.21 1.00 -5.18
C VAL A 232 7.17 0.08 -5.93
N TYR A 233 8.28 -0.26 -5.29
CA TYR A 233 9.23 -1.24 -5.79
C TYR A 233 9.32 -2.37 -4.78
N GLU A 234 9.07 -3.60 -5.21
CA GLU A 234 9.16 -4.83 -4.41
C GLU A 234 10.19 -5.80 -5.00
#